data_AF-A0A976HL11-F1
#
_entry.id   AF-A0A976HL11-F1
#
_cell.length_a   1.000
_cell.length_b   1.000
_cell.length_c   1.000
_cell.angle_alpha   90.00
_cell.angle_beta   90.00
_cell.angle_gamma   90.00
#
_symmetry.space_group_name_H-M   'P 1'
#
loop_
_entity.id
_entity.type
_entity.pdbx_description
1 polymer ?
#
loop_
_entity_poly.entity_id
_entity_poly.type
_entity_poly.pdbx_seq_one_letter_code
_entity_poly.pdbx_strand_id
1 'polypeptide(L)'
;MNRTRCISPKPSLAWCSLGFFMLLIALLPTAFAQASAPPQAPVATSAAQSMWSNARTRLLRIRIVPIGQTSQASVGSGFFVSSDGLLISNFHVISLVALKPDRYQALYETPSGDKGELSLLGIDVVNDVALLRIKNGAIKTGLDAGKPTDQLNFRINSSALQRGERIFSLGNPLDVGFAVTEGTYNGLVERSFTPRLFFSGAINGGMSGGPALDAQGQVVGINVAKRLDGEQVSFLVPAEHAQKLIAASQKAAPITTPLYATITAQLTQYQQQLTERFMRTPWKPQINAGVSIPIPSDDFLRCWGRREQMESKAFQFARTDCRMDSSIFTGEANLGSISTIHEAYDGSKLGATRFMDRYSKSFENEQFFTGIRPSTKPLCSQQSIQNPKSPRMEAVLCLSAYKRFKGLYSVSILVATQEGQTTGTLGRLNATGVSFENALKLAQHFADGFTLAAPGAKP
;
A
#
# COMPACT_ATOMS: atom_id res chain seq x y z
N MET A 1 -49.70 2.13 -30.33
CA MET A 1 -50.85 2.22 -31.26
C MET A 1 -51.94 3.06 -30.61
N ASN A 2 -52.59 3.89 -31.43
CA ASN A 2 -53.76 4.74 -31.19
C ASN A 2 -53.70 5.99 -30.29
N ARG A 3 -53.74 7.12 -31.02
CA ARG A 3 -54.21 8.46 -30.65
C ARG A 3 -55.71 8.43 -30.32
N THR A 4 -56.15 9.37 -29.46
CA THR A 4 -57.36 10.16 -29.74
C THR A 4 -57.33 11.52 -29.03
N ARG A 5 -57.58 12.57 -29.81
CA ARG A 5 -57.85 13.96 -29.41
C ARG A 5 -59.29 14.14 -28.95
N CYS A 6 -59.58 15.30 -28.35
CA CYS A 6 -60.77 16.19 -28.50
C CYS A 6 -61.12 16.83 -27.13
N ILE A 7 -61.63 18.04 -26.93
CA ILE A 7 -62.16 19.15 -27.76
C ILE A 7 -62.30 20.37 -26.80
N SER A 8 -62.16 21.59 -27.32
CA SER A 8 -62.46 22.89 -26.68
C SER A 8 -63.98 23.13 -26.49
N PRO A 9 -64.43 24.15 -25.73
CA PRO A 9 -64.84 25.39 -26.43
C PRO A 9 -64.69 26.72 -25.63
N LYS A 10 -64.64 27.83 -26.38
CA LYS A 10 -64.89 29.23 -25.93
C LYS A 10 -66.41 29.51 -25.91
N PRO A 11 -66.90 30.58 -25.25
CA PRO A 11 -67.30 31.81 -25.98
C PRO A 11 -67.13 33.12 -25.15
N SER A 12 -66.71 34.26 -25.74
CA SER A 12 -67.46 35.39 -26.37
C SER A 12 -67.73 36.60 -25.44
N LEU A 13 -67.37 37.79 -25.92
CA LEU A 13 -67.61 39.13 -25.32
C LEU A 13 -69.00 39.70 -25.69
N ALA A 14 -69.58 40.53 -24.80
CA ALA A 14 -70.34 41.77 -25.08
C ALA A 14 -70.79 42.41 -23.74
N TRP A 15 -70.25 43.56 -23.33
CA TRP A 15 -70.84 44.93 -23.41
C TRP A 15 -72.23 45.09 -22.78
N CYS A 16 -72.30 45.78 -21.62
CA CYS A 16 -73.39 46.69 -21.30
C CYS A 16 -72.97 47.70 -20.21
N SER A 17 -73.59 48.86 -20.29
CA SER A 17 -73.15 50.15 -19.79
C SER A 17 -73.99 50.64 -18.59
N LEU A 18 -73.40 51.55 -17.81
CA LEU A 18 -73.99 52.49 -16.85
C LEU A 18 -74.61 51.94 -15.54
N GLY A 19 -74.18 52.54 -14.42
CA GLY A 19 -74.89 52.44 -13.15
C GLY A 19 -74.02 52.84 -11.95
N PHE A 20 -73.88 54.14 -11.73
CA PHE A 20 -73.19 54.74 -10.59
C PHE A 20 -73.93 54.37 -9.29
N PHE A 21 -73.30 53.61 -8.39
CA PHE A 21 -73.69 53.57 -6.98
C PHE A 21 -72.42 53.55 -6.13
N MET A 22 -72.16 54.71 -5.52
CA MET A 22 -71.02 55.00 -4.68
C MET A 22 -71.27 54.33 -3.31
N LEU A 23 -70.78 53.09 -3.14
CA LEU A 23 -70.75 52.44 -1.84
C LEU A 23 -69.41 52.78 -1.16
N LEU A 24 -69.45 53.61 -0.12
CA LEU A 24 -68.32 53.84 0.79
C LEU A 24 -68.01 52.53 1.53
N ILE A 25 -67.11 51.72 0.96
CA ILE A 25 -66.46 50.63 1.68
C ILE A 25 -65.28 51.26 2.42
N ALA A 26 -65.32 51.23 3.75
CA ALA A 26 -64.20 51.58 4.59
C ALA A 26 -63.01 50.66 4.26
N LEU A 27 -62.04 51.19 3.50
CA LEU A 27 -60.74 50.58 3.27
C LEU A 27 -59.96 50.61 4.59
N LEU A 28 -60.12 49.56 5.41
CA LEU A 28 -59.13 49.23 6.41
C LEU A 28 -57.84 48.84 5.66
N PRO A 29 -56.69 49.47 5.94
CA PRO A 29 -55.43 49.02 5.37
C PRO A 29 -55.13 47.64 5.96
N THR A 30 -55.35 46.59 5.19
CA THR A 30 -54.72 45.29 5.45
C THR A 30 -53.22 45.49 5.22
N ALA A 31 -52.52 45.78 6.31
CA ALA A 31 -51.07 45.67 6.34
C ALA A 31 -50.73 44.20 6.04
N PHE A 32 -50.42 43.91 4.78
CA PHE A 32 -49.65 42.72 4.45
C PHE A 32 -48.29 42.92 5.12
N ALA A 33 -48.13 42.35 6.32
CA ALA A 33 -46.82 42.14 6.88
C ALA A 33 -46.04 41.32 5.84
N GLN A 34 -45.09 41.95 5.15
CA GLN A 34 -44.06 41.21 4.46
C GLN A 34 -43.38 40.37 5.53
N ALA A 35 -43.68 39.07 5.56
CA ALA A 35 -42.92 38.13 6.34
C ALA A 35 -41.48 38.27 5.86
N SER A 36 -40.65 38.93 6.65
CA SER A 36 -39.21 38.92 6.44
C SER A 36 -38.82 37.44 6.39
N ALA A 37 -38.16 37.04 5.31
CA ALA A 37 -37.57 35.72 5.25
C ALA A 37 -36.76 35.52 6.54
N PRO A 38 -36.92 34.38 7.25
CA PRO A 38 -36.15 34.15 8.46
C PRO A 38 -34.67 34.36 8.13
N PRO A 39 -33.90 35.03 9.00
CA PRO A 39 -32.47 35.20 8.77
C PRO A 39 -31.89 33.82 8.46
N GLN A 40 -31.26 33.68 7.30
CA GLN A 40 -30.60 32.43 6.92
C GLN A 40 -29.65 32.10 8.05
N ALA A 41 -29.87 30.95 8.71
CA ALA A 41 -28.96 30.46 9.73
C ALA A 41 -27.54 30.45 9.13
N PRO A 42 -26.50 30.91 9.85
CA PRO A 42 -25.14 30.86 9.34
C PRO A 42 -24.86 29.42 8.90
N VAL A 43 -24.52 29.23 7.63
CA VAL A 43 -24.22 27.91 7.08
C VAL A 43 -22.98 27.40 7.82
N ALA A 44 -23.19 26.53 8.81
CA ALA A 44 -22.10 25.91 9.54
C ALA A 44 -21.21 25.19 8.53
N THR A 45 -20.00 25.70 8.34
CA THR A 45 -19.01 25.13 7.44
C THR A 45 -18.69 23.73 7.93
N SER A 46 -18.80 22.71 7.08
CA SER A 46 -18.50 21.34 7.51
C SER A 46 -17.02 21.26 7.94
N ALA A 47 -16.68 20.35 8.86
CA ALA A 47 -15.30 20.20 9.31
C ALA A 47 -14.34 19.90 8.14
N ALA A 48 -14.80 19.13 7.14
CA ALA A 48 -14.04 18.87 5.92
C ALA A 48 -13.81 20.15 5.09
N GLN A 49 -14.80 21.04 5.00
CA GLN A 49 -14.67 22.32 4.31
C GLN A 49 -13.70 23.27 5.04
N SER A 50 -13.75 23.30 6.38
CA SER A 50 -12.76 24.02 7.19
C SER A 50 -11.36 23.46 7.00
N MET A 51 -11.22 22.14 7.04
CA MET A 51 -9.94 21.45 6.81
C MET A 51 -9.36 21.78 5.44
N TRP A 52 -10.18 21.72 4.39
CA TRP A 52 -9.78 22.11 3.04
C TRP A 52 -9.28 23.56 2.99
N SER A 53 -10.06 24.50 3.53
CA SER A 53 -9.73 25.93 3.52
C SER A 53 -8.38 26.21 4.19
N ASN A 54 -8.10 25.53 5.31
CA ASN A 54 -6.88 25.72 6.10
C ASN A 54 -5.66 25.02 5.49
N ALA A 55 -5.84 23.87 4.83
CA ALA A 55 -4.74 23.06 4.35
C ALA A 55 -4.37 23.31 2.89
N ARG A 56 -5.29 23.79 2.04
CA ARG A 56 -5.10 23.85 0.57
C ARG A 56 -3.84 24.59 0.12
N THR A 57 -3.44 25.65 0.82
CA THR A 57 -2.23 26.43 0.48
C THR A 57 -0.94 25.69 0.79
N ARG A 58 -1.03 24.58 1.54
CA ARG A 58 0.08 23.78 2.06
C ARG A 58 0.26 22.47 1.28
N LEU A 59 -0.59 22.24 0.28
CA LEU A 59 -0.61 21.04 -0.55
C LEU A 59 0.00 21.33 -1.92
N LEU A 60 0.53 20.28 -2.54
CA LEU A 60 0.86 20.31 -3.96
C LEU A 60 0.73 18.95 -4.63
N ARG A 61 0.62 19.01 -5.95
CA ARG A 61 0.70 17.88 -6.85
C ARG A 61 2.16 17.73 -7.23
N ILE A 62 2.66 16.50 -7.22
CA ILE A 62 4.00 16.14 -7.70
C ILE A 62 3.84 15.34 -8.97
N ARG A 63 4.60 15.74 -10.00
CA ARG A 63 4.69 15.04 -11.28
C ARG A 63 6.12 14.70 -11.56
N ILE A 64 6.38 13.44 -11.90
CA ILE A 64 7.66 13.03 -12.45
C ILE A 64 7.54 12.98 -13.96
N VAL A 65 8.41 13.71 -14.64
CA VAL A 65 8.44 13.78 -16.11
C VAL A 65 9.82 13.39 -16.62
N PRO A 66 9.92 12.68 -17.77
CA PRO A 66 11.20 12.56 -18.46
C PRO A 66 11.73 13.94 -18.84
N ILE A 67 13.04 14.15 -18.70
CA ILE A 67 13.67 15.42 -19.06
C ILE A 67 13.46 15.66 -20.57
N GLY A 68 13.00 16.86 -20.93
CA GLY A 68 12.66 17.23 -22.31
C GLY A 68 11.29 16.75 -22.79
N GLN A 69 10.46 16.14 -21.94
CA GLN A 69 9.09 15.73 -22.26
C GLN A 69 8.05 16.35 -21.33
N THR A 70 6.79 16.34 -21.77
CA THR A 70 5.65 16.90 -21.02
C THR A 70 4.74 15.82 -20.40
N SER A 71 4.83 14.58 -20.89
CA SER A 71 4.05 13.44 -20.37
C SER A 71 4.55 12.98 -19.00
N GLN A 72 3.62 12.69 -18.09
CA GLN A 72 3.95 12.24 -16.74
C GLN A 72 4.24 10.75 -16.67
N ALA A 73 5.33 10.38 -16.01
CA ALA A 73 5.71 9.00 -15.73
C ALA A 73 5.21 8.53 -14.35
N SER A 74 4.99 9.47 -13.43
CA SER A 74 4.43 9.23 -12.10
C SER A 74 3.74 10.50 -11.62
N VAL A 75 2.68 10.34 -10.83
CA VAL A 75 1.93 11.44 -10.22
C VAL A 75 1.57 11.09 -8.78
N GLY A 76 1.63 12.09 -7.92
CA GLY A 76 1.26 11.98 -6.51
C GLY A 76 1.00 13.36 -5.91
N SER A 77 0.89 13.37 -4.59
CA SER A 77 0.70 14.56 -3.79
C SER A 77 1.89 14.76 -2.85
N GLY A 78 1.98 15.96 -2.29
CA GLY A 78 2.92 16.30 -1.24
C GLY A 78 2.43 17.50 -0.44
N PHE A 79 3.13 17.82 0.63
CA PHE A 79 2.78 18.94 1.50
C PHE A 79 3.99 19.62 2.11
N PHE A 80 3.86 20.91 2.42
CA PHE A 80 4.90 21.71 3.06
C PHE A 80 5.02 21.37 4.54
N VAL A 81 6.27 21.19 4.98
CA VAL A 81 6.65 20.95 6.39
C VAL A 81 7.60 22.01 6.93
N SER A 82 8.06 22.91 6.07
CA SER A 82 8.85 24.07 6.44
C SER A 82 8.50 25.24 5.54
N SER A 83 8.54 26.43 6.13
CA SER A 83 8.37 27.69 5.42
C SER A 83 9.43 28.02 4.37
N ASP A 84 10.59 27.37 4.42
CA ASP A 84 11.67 27.49 3.43
C ASP A 84 11.46 26.56 2.20
N GLY A 85 10.28 25.96 2.07
CA GLY A 85 9.92 25.12 0.93
C GLY A 85 10.39 23.67 1.06
N LEU A 86 10.49 23.14 2.29
CA LEU A 86 10.70 21.71 2.54
C LEU A 86 9.37 20.95 2.47
N LEU A 87 9.36 19.77 1.86
CA LEU A 87 8.15 19.00 1.61
C LEU A 87 8.32 17.50 1.87
N ILE A 88 7.20 16.86 2.17
CA ILE A 88 7.09 15.41 2.26
C ILE A 88 6.23 14.87 1.11
N SER A 89 6.63 13.70 0.61
CA SER A 89 5.84 12.85 -0.27
C SER A 89 6.22 11.38 -0.03
N ASN A 90 5.70 10.47 -0.86
CA ASN A 90 6.14 9.08 -0.84
C ASN A 90 7.37 8.83 -1.70
N PHE A 91 8.18 7.87 -1.30
CA PHE A 91 9.30 7.40 -2.10
C PHE A 91 8.84 6.85 -3.46
N HIS A 92 7.76 6.07 -3.50
CA HIS A 92 7.32 5.48 -4.76
C HIS A 92 6.94 6.53 -5.82
N VAL A 93 6.40 7.68 -5.40
CA VAL A 93 6.06 8.81 -6.28
C VAL A 93 7.33 9.34 -6.95
N ILE A 94 8.42 9.50 -6.18
CA ILE A 94 9.67 10.12 -6.64
C ILE A 94 10.75 9.11 -7.06
N SER A 95 10.45 7.82 -7.03
CA SER A 95 11.43 6.73 -7.19
C SER A 95 12.22 6.81 -8.50
N LEU A 96 11.60 7.28 -9.58
CA LEU A 96 12.28 7.51 -10.86
C LEU A 96 13.37 8.59 -10.77
N VAL A 97 13.13 9.68 -10.03
CA VAL A 97 14.17 10.71 -9.80
C VAL A 97 15.26 10.17 -8.88
N ALA A 98 14.91 9.40 -7.86
CA ALA A 98 15.87 8.78 -6.95
C ALA A 98 16.82 7.79 -7.65
N LEU A 99 16.32 7.04 -8.64
CA LEU A 99 17.10 6.00 -9.33
C LEU A 99 17.73 6.46 -10.64
N LYS A 100 17.11 7.44 -11.31
CA LYS A 100 17.45 7.89 -12.67
C LYS A 100 17.41 9.44 -12.76
N PRO A 101 18.16 10.16 -11.90
CA PRO A 101 18.14 11.62 -11.82
C PRO A 101 18.61 12.31 -13.11
N ASP A 102 19.31 11.59 -13.98
CA ASP A 102 19.78 12.02 -15.30
C ASP A 102 18.68 11.96 -16.39
N ARG A 103 17.56 11.27 -16.12
CA ARG A 103 16.48 11.06 -17.10
C ARG A 103 15.15 11.63 -16.67
N TYR A 104 14.95 11.85 -15.37
CA TYR A 104 13.68 12.30 -14.81
C TYR A 104 13.87 13.50 -13.90
N GLN A 105 12.90 14.38 -13.91
CA GLN A 105 12.81 15.52 -13.00
C GLN A 105 11.48 15.51 -12.25
N ALA A 106 11.48 16.03 -11.04
CA ALA A 106 10.29 16.23 -10.23
C ALA A 106 9.79 17.67 -10.39
N LEU A 107 8.53 17.81 -10.76
CA LEU A 107 7.83 19.08 -10.86
C LEU A 107 6.72 19.13 -9.81
N TYR A 108 6.42 20.33 -9.32
CA TYR A 108 5.26 20.56 -8.47
C TYR A 108 4.25 21.49 -9.12
N GLU A 109 3.01 21.38 -8.67
CA GLU A 109 1.93 22.35 -8.94
C GLU A 109 1.05 22.52 -7.70
N THR A 110 0.89 23.75 -7.23
CA THR A 110 0.02 24.07 -6.09
C THR A 110 -1.45 24.19 -6.54
N PRO A 111 -2.43 24.15 -5.62
CA PRO A 111 -3.83 24.47 -5.94
C PRO A 111 -4.04 25.89 -6.50
N SER A 112 -3.12 26.84 -6.24
CA SER A 112 -3.14 28.18 -6.85
C SER A 112 -2.60 28.22 -8.27
N GLY A 113 -2.03 27.12 -8.77
CA GLY A 113 -1.44 27.02 -10.10
C GLY A 113 0.05 27.35 -10.18
N ASP A 114 0.70 27.61 -9.03
CA ASP A 114 2.15 27.85 -8.98
C ASP A 114 2.90 26.56 -9.32
N LYS A 115 3.88 26.67 -10.21
CA LYS A 115 4.65 25.53 -10.73
C LYS A 115 6.14 25.75 -10.53
N GLY A 116 6.86 24.65 -10.41
CA GLY A 116 8.32 24.68 -10.37
C GLY A 116 8.94 23.31 -10.24
N GLU A 117 10.24 23.28 -9.99
CA GLU A 117 11.03 22.06 -9.85
C GLU A 117 11.26 21.70 -8.37
N LEU A 118 11.43 20.41 -8.12
CA LEU A 118 11.75 19.85 -6.81
C LEU A 118 13.13 19.18 -6.83
N SER A 119 13.86 19.35 -5.73
CA SER A 119 15.10 18.65 -5.42
C SER A 119 14.84 17.58 -4.37
N LEU A 120 15.39 16.38 -4.57
CA LEU A 120 15.35 15.30 -3.59
C LEU A 120 16.45 15.49 -2.55
N LEU A 121 16.10 15.45 -1.26
CA LEU A 121 17.07 15.62 -0.16
C LEU A 121 17.32 14.32 0.61
N GLY A 122 16.34 13.43 0.68
CA GLY A 122 16.47 12.18 1.43
C GLY A 122 15.30 11.23 1.19
N ILE A 123 15.51 9.95 1.47
CA ILE A 123 14.51 8.89 1.32
C ILE A 123 14.53 7.93 2.51
N ASP A 124 13.36 7.40 2.83
CA ASP A 124 13.16 6.19 3.63
C ASP A 124 12.35 5.20 2.78
N VAL A 125 13.03 4.24 2.17
CA VAL A 125 12.43 3.25 1.27
C VAL A 125 11.53 2.28 2.02
N VAL A 126 11.88 1.95 3.28
CA VAL A 126 11.15 0.99 4.11
C VAL A 126 9.78 1.55 4.49
N ASN A 127 9.74 2.85 4.80
CA ASN A 127 8.52 3.54 5.19
C ASN A 127 7.86 4.30 4.05
N ASP A 128 8.40 4.21 2.83
CA ASP A 128 7.89 4.87 1.64
C ASP A 128 7.77 6.40 1.80
N VAL A 129 8.79 7.04 2.35
CA VAL A 129 8.83 8.50 2.58
C VAL A 129 9.96 9.14 1.78
N ALA A 130 9.71 10.31 1.23
CA ALA A 130 10.72 11.14 0.60
C ALA A 130 10.66 12.58 1.12
N LEU A 131 11.84 13.16 1.30
CA LEU A 131 12.04 14.54 1.66
C LEU A 131 12.48 15.34 0.43
N LEU A 132 11.72 16.37 0.10
CA LEU A 132 11.90 17.18 -1.09
C LEU A 132 12.07 18.65 -0.70
N ARG A 133 12.61 19.45 -1.62
CA ARG A 133 12.73 20.90 -1.48
C ARG A 133 12.43 21.60 -2.79
N ILE A 134 11.82 22.78 -2.74
CA ILE A 134 11.66 23.62 -3.93
C ILE A 134 13.04 24.02 -4.47
N LYS A 135 13.27 23.76 -5.76
CA LYS A 135 14.52 24.13 -6.43
C LYS A 135 14.51 25.65 -6.66
N ASN A 136 15.63 26.32 -6.33
CA ASN A 136 15.84 27.77 -6.46
C ASN A 136 15.04 28.67 -5.48
N GLY A 137 14.70 28.17 -4.29
CA GLY A 137 14.19 28.98 -3.17
C GLY A 137 12.69 28.84 -2.90
N ALA A 138 12.14 29.69 -2.01
CA ALA A 138 10.75 29.58 -1.57
C ALA A 138 9.75 29.91 -2.68
N ILE A 139 8.57 29.26 -2.64
CA ILE A 139 7.47 29.62 -3.54
C ILE A 139 7.06 31.06 -3.23
N LYS A 140 7.06 31.92 -4.24
CA LYS A 140 6.35 33.21 -4.22
C LYS A 140 4.86 32.93 -4.37
N THR A 141 4.23 32.26 -3.41
CA THR A 141 2.78 32.07 -3.44
C THR A 141 2.17 33.45 -3.41
N GLY A 142 1.29 33.79 -4.36
CA GLY A 142 0.66 35.11 -4.50
C GLY A 142 -0.28 35.53 -3.35
N LEU A 143 -0.03 35.05 -2.13
CA LEU A 143 -0.65 35.49 -0.89
C LEU A 143 0.43 36.20 -0.09
N ASP A 144 0.48 37.52 -0.25
CA ASP A 144 1.41 38.47 0.38
C ASP A 144 2.90 38.09 0.23
N ALA A 145 3.61 38.77 -0.68
CA ALA A 145 5.07 38.79 -0.74
C ALA A 145 5.64 39.21 0.64
N GLY A 146 5.91 38.24 1.52
CA GLY A 146 6.31 38.49 2.90
C GLY A 146 5.81 37.46 3.93
N LYS A 147 4.85 36.59 3.60
CA LYS A 147 4.48 35.48 4.52
C LYS A 147 5.26 34.19 4.17
N PRO A 148 5.93 33.55 5.14
CA PRO A 148 6.58 32.27 4.93
C PRO A 148 5.58 31.24 4.36
N THR A 149 6.02 30.28 3.54
CA THR A 149 5.09 29.21 3.10
C THR A 149 4.45 28.57 4.33
N ASP A 150 3.12 28.62 4.39
CA ASP A 150 2.36 28.11 5.53
C ASP A 150 2.55 26.59 5.57
N GLN A 151 3.09 26.07 6.68
CA GLN A 151 3.53 24.68 6.81
C GLN A 151 2.50 23.87 7.60
N LEU A 152 2.45 22.57 7.36
CA LEU A 152 1.74 21.66 8.24
C LEU A 152 2.64 21.22 9.38
N ASN A 153 2.10 21.29 10.61
CA ASN A 153 2.77 20.81 11.80
C ASN A 153 2.42 19.34 12.04
N PHE A 154 3.37 18.58 12.54
CA PHE A 154 3.13 17.21 12.95
C PHE A 154 2.49 17.16 14.33
N ARG A 155 1.64 16.17 14.56
CA ARG A 155 1.10 15.89 15.89
C ARG A 155 2.24 15.49 16.83
N ILE A 156 2.16 15.93 18.08
CA ILE A 156 3.18 15.62 19.10
C ILE A 156 3.05 14.14 19.50
N ASN A 157 4.16 13.42 19.52
CA ASN A 157 4.21 11.97 19.78
C ASN A 157 3.61 11.55 21.14
N SER A 158 3.55 12.45 22.13
CA SER A 158 2.92 12.19 23.43
C SER A 158 1.39 12.03 23.37
N SER A 159 0.77 12.44 22.26
CA SER A 159 -0.68 12.37 22.04
C SER A 159 -1.01 11.27 21.05
N ALA A 160 -0.84 10.00 21.44
CA ALA A 160 -1.14 8.87 20.57
C ALA A 160 -2.58 8.93 20.03
N LEU A 161 -2.74 8.66 18.73
CA LEU A 161 -4.05 8.54 18.10
C LEU A 161 -4.88 7.46 18.80
N GLN A 162 -6.16 7.75 19.03
CA GLN A 162 -7.10 6.79 19.62
C GLN A 162 -8.01 6.17 18.55
N ARG A 163 -8.31 4.87 18.68
CA ARG A 163 -9.27 4.21 17.76
C ARG A 163 -10.59 4.99 17.74
N GLY A 164 -11.12 5.23 16.55
CA GLY A 164 -12.31 6.05 16.29
C GLY A 164 -12.03 7.53 16.07
N GLU A 165 -10.80 8.01 16.31
CA GLU A 165 -10.46 9.42 16.10
C GLU A 165 -10.59 9.82 14.63
N ARG A 166 -11.20 11.00 14.39
CA ARG A 166 -11.49 11.53 13.07
C ARG A 166 -10.21 12.00 12.37
N ILE A 167 -10.00 11.55 11.14
CA ILE A 167 -8.87 11.89 10.29
C ILE A 167 -9.37 12.38 8.94
N PHE A 168 -8.66 13.34 8.37
CA PHE A 168 -8.90 13.90 7.04
C PHE A 168 -7.68 13.63 6.15
N SER A 169 -7.87 12.85 5.10
CA SER A 169 -6.88 12.61 4.06
C SER A 169 -7.02 13.66 2.96
N LEU A 170 -5.91 14.29 2.56
CA LEU A 170 -5.90 15.29 1.49
C LEU A 170 -4.93 14.89 0.39
N GLY A 171 -5.31 15.09 -0.87
CA GLY A 171 -4.46 14.83 -2.02
C GLY A 171 -5.20 15.04 -3.33
N ASN A 172 -4.56 14.74 -4.46
CA ASN A 172 -5.13 14.88 -5.80
C ASN A 172 -5.46 13.50 -6.40
N PRO A 173 -6.62 12.91 -6.09
CA PRO A 173 -7.03 11.64 -6.65
C PRO A 173 -7.11 11.69 -8.19
N LEU A 174 -6.57 10.66 -8.85
CA LEU A 174 -6.63 10.42 -10.29
C LEU A 174 -6.22 11.62 -11.15
N ASP A 175 -5.47 12.56 -10.59
CA ASP A 175 -5.05 13.81 -11.22
C ASP A 175 -6.22 14.74 -11.64
N VAL A 176 -7.43 14.54 -11.09
CA VAL A 176 -8.64 15.31 -11.48
C VAL A 176 -8.86 16.59 -10.67
N GLY A 177 -8.18 16.73 -9.53
CA GLY A 177 -8.35 17.84 -8.60
C GLY A 177 -8.15 17.40 -7.16
N PHE A 178 -7.76 18.34 -6.30
CA PHE A 178 -7.57 18.03 -4.89
C PHE A 178 -8.90 17.72 -4.20
N ALA A 179 -8.87 16.70 -3.34
CA ALA A 179 -10.00 16.24 -2.56
C ALA A 179 -9.62 16.13 -1.08
N VAL A 180 -10.64 16.26 -0.23
CA VAL A 180 -10.58 15.90 1.18
C VAL A 180 -11.43 14.66 1.37
N THR A 181 -10.85 13.61 1.92
CA THR A 181 -11.56 12.39 2.28
C THR A 181 -11.52 12.23 3.79
N GLU A 182 -12.70 12.15 4.38
CA GLU A 182 -12.87 11.96 5.82
C GLU A 182 -12.95 10.48 6.17
N GLY A 183 -12.45 10.12 7.36
CA GLY A 183 -12.61 8.81 7.95
C GLY A 183 -12.14 8.77 9.39
N THR A 184 -11.86 7.58 9.90
CA THR A 184 -11.44 7.32 11.28
C THR A 184 -10.15 6.50 11.33
N TYR A 185 -9.38 6.71 12.39
CA TYR A 185 -8.27 5.83 12.75
C TYR A 185 -8.79 4.55 13.41
N ASN A 186 -8.37 3.38 12.94
CA ASN A 186 -8.80 2.08 13.47
C ASN A 186 -7.66 1.31 14.16
N GLY A 187 -6.55 1.97 14.48
CA GLY A 187 -5.37 1.35 15.07
C GLY A 187 -4.27 1.08 14.05
N LEU A 188 -3.22 0.40 14.51
CA LEU A 188 -2.18 -0.12 13.61
C LEU A 188 -2.72 -1.31 12.82
N VAL A 189 -2.23 -1.46 11.60
CA VAL A 189 -2.52 -2.62 10.76
C VAL A 189 -1.94 -3.87 11.40
N GLU A 190 -2.81 -4.82 11.74
CA GLU A 190 -2.41 -6.11 12.26
C GLU A 190 -1.61 -6.90 11.22
N ARG A 191 -0.59 -7.64 11.68
CA ARG A 191 0.30 -8.47 10.83
C ARG A 191 1.11 -7.70 9.78
N SER A 192 1.11 -6.38 9.82
CA SER A 192 2.05 -5.58 9.03
C SER A 192 3.42 -5.63 9.68
N PHE A 193 4.46 -5.96 8.90
CA PHE A 193 5.83 -5.97 9.42
C PHE A 193 6.33 -4.55 9.69
N THR A 194 6.04 -3.64 8.76
CA THR A 194 6.27 -2.20 8.94
C THR A 194 4.97 -1.55 9.45
N PRO A 195 4.99 -0.79 10.56
CA PRO A 195 3.80 -0.13 11.08
C PRO A 195 3.10 0.75 10.05
N ARG A 196 1.77 0.62 9.99
CA ARG A 196 0.87 1.43 9.16
C ARG A 196 -0.37 1.77 9.97
N LEU A 197 -0.92 2.97 9.79
CA LEU A 197 -2.18 3.36 10.41
C LEU A 197 -3.32 2.84 9.53
N PHE A 198 -4.34 2.23 10.13
CA PHE A 198 -5.55 1.83 9.42
C PHE A 198 -6.55 2.99 9.40
N PHE A 199 -6.89 3.45 8.19
CA PHE A 199 -7.83 4.54 7.91
C PHE A 199 -9.05 4.01 7.15
N SER A 200 -10.26 4.40 7.59
CA SER A 200 -11.52 3.96 6.96
C SER A 200 -11.95 4.77 5.72
N GLY A 201 -11.37 5.96 5.51
CA GLY A 201 -11.68 6.78 4.33
C GLY A 201 -11.00 6.23 3.07
N ALA A 202 -11.53 6.60 1.90
CA ALA A 202 -10.97 6.19 0.62
C ALA A 202 -9.63 6.90 0.31
N ILE A 203 -8.63 6.15 -0.16
CA ILE A 203 -7.39 6.69 -0.70
C ILE A 203 -7.20 6.13 -2.10
N ASN A 204 -7.20 7.02 -3.09
CA ASN A 204 -7.04 6.64 -4.50
C ASN A 204 -5.65 7.01 -5.04
N GLY A 205 -5.29 6.42 -6.18
CA GLY A 205 -4.08 6.81 -6.93
C GLY A 205 -4.03 8.33 -7.12
N GLY A 206 -2.84 8.94 -7.00
CA GLY A 206 -2.66 10.40 -7.02
C GLY A 206 -2.73 11.09 -5.64
N MET A 207 -3.45 10.52 -4.66
CA MET A 207 -3.41 11.03 -3.27
C MET A 207 -2.14 10.65 -2.51
N SER A 208 -1.40 9.64 -3.01
CA SER A 208 -0.18 9.14 -2.38
C SER A 208 0.84 10.26 -2.16
N GLY A 209 1.36 10.34 -0.94
CA GLY A 209 2.29 11.38 -0.50
C GLY A 209 1.62 12.61 0.11
N GLY A 210 0.29 12.75 -0.05
CA GLY A 210 -0.49 13.78 0.64
C GLY A 210 -0.63 13.51 2.15
N PRO A 211 -1.00 14.52 2.94
CA PRO A 211 -1.11 14.38 4.39
C PRO A 211 -2.44 13.74 4.80
N ALA A 212 -2.39 13.05 5.93
CA ALA A 212 -3.56 12.74 6.75
C ALA A 212 -3.48 13.57 8.03
N LEU A 213 -4.54 14.34 8.29
CA LEU A 213 -4.63 15.33 9.35
C LEU A 213 -5.64 14.92 10.42
N ASP A 214 -5.35 15.20 11.67
CA ASP A 214 -6.37 15.13 12.73
C ASP A 214 -7.31 16.34 12.71
N ALA A 215 -8.25 16.39 13.66
CA ALA A 215 -9.21 17.49 13.77
C ALA A 215 -8.58 18.86 14.03
N GLN A 216 -7.32 18.92 14.49
CA GLN A 216 -6.55 20.14 14.73
C GLN A 216 -5.73 20.55 13.50
N GLY A 217 -5.79 19.78 12.41
CA GLY A 217 -5.00 20.03 11.20
C GLY A 217 -3.54 19.62 11.36
N GLN A 218 -3.20 18.80 12.36
CA GLN A 218 -1.85 18.28 12.56
C GLN A 218 -1.66 16.99 11.78
N VAL A 219 -0.48 16.81 11.19
CA VAL A 219 -0.14 15.63 10.40
C VAL A 219 0.03 14.44 11.33
N VAL A 220 -0.77 13.41 11.09
CA VAL A 220 -0.71 12.12 11.79
C VAL A 220 -0.21 10.99 10.90
N GLY A 221 -0.34 11.14 9.59
CA GLY A 221 0.23 10.19 8.64
C GLY A 221 0.32 10.73 7.21
N ILE A 222 0.79 9.87 6.32
CA ILE A 222 1.00 10.15 4.89
C ILE A 222 0.22 9.12 4.10
N ASN A 223 -0.58 9.57 3.13
CA ASN A 223 -1.45 8.73 2.32
C ASN A 223 -0.63 7.75 1.46
N VAL A 224 -1.03 6.48 1.42
CA VAL A 224 -0.48 5.49 0.49
C VAL A 224 -1.63 4.74 -0.19
N ALA A 225 -1.78 4.89 -1.50
CA ALA A 225 -2.87 4.29 -2.26
C ALA A 225 -2.70 2.78 -2.53
N LYS A 226 -1.68 2.14 -1.96
CA LYS A 226 -1.20 0.81 -2.40
C LYS A 226 -1.76 -0.34 -1.53
N ARG A 227 -3.07 -0.58 -1.60
CA ARG A 227 -3.66 -1.93 -1.60
C ARG A 227 -4.91 -1.88 -2.49
N LEU A 228 -5.04 -2.84 -3.40
CA LEU A 228 -6.10 -2.92 -4.41
C LEU A 228 -7.24 -3.88 -3.99
N ASP A 229 -7.18 -4.44 -2.78
CA ASP A 229 -7.93 -5.65 -2.44
C ASP A 229 -9.07 -5.39 -1.42
N GLY A 230 -9.65 -4.19 -1.40
CA GLY A 230 -10.82 -3.88 -0.57
C GLY A 230 -11.26 -2.42 -0.62
N GLU A 231 -12.57 -2.19 -0.70
CA GLU A 231 -13.17 -0.86 -0.52
C GLU A 231 -13.04 -0.42 0.96
N GLN A 232 -12.76 0.86 1.22
CA GLN A 232 -12.66 1.45 2.57
C GLN A 232 -11.55 0.88 3.48
N VAL A 233 -10.55 0.21 2.90
CA VAL A 233 -9.36 -0.26 3.62
C VAL A 233 -8.13 0.50 3.13
N SER A 234 -7.86 1.63 3.79
CA SER A 234 -6.75 2.51 3.45
C SER A 234 -5.67 2.50 4.52
N PHE A 235 -4.43 2.74 4.10
CA PHE A 235 -3.28 2.77 5.00
C PHE A 235 -2.52 4.07 4.91
N LEU A 236 -2.02 4.51 6.06
CA LEU A 236 -1.17 5.68 6.17
C LEU A 236 0.20 5.27 6.71
N VAL A 237 1.25 5.90 6.21
CA VAL A 237 2.56 5.87 6.86
C VAL A 237 2.48 6.77 8.10
N PRO A 238 2.86 6.29 9.29
CA PRO A 238 2.93 7.13 10.48
C PRO A 238 3.80 8.38 10.27
N ALA A 239 3.33 9.53 10.75
CA ALA A 239 4.03 10.82 10.66
C ALA A 239 5.47 10.78 11.23
N GLU A 240 5.72 9.92 12.22
CA GLU A 240 7.03 9.79 12.86
C GLU A 240 8.16 9.44 11.87
N HIS A 241 7.87 8.73 10.78
CA HIS A 241 8.88 8.39 9.78
C HIS A 241 9.31 9.62 8.98
N ALA A 242 8.38 10.51 8.63
CA ALA A 242 8.71 11.79 8.04
C ALA A 242 9.49 12.68 9.01
N GLN A 243 9.10 12.75 10.28
CA GLN A 243 9.82 13.52 11.29
C GLN A 243 11.28 13.04 11.43
N LYS A 244 11.49 11.72 11.49
CA LYS A 244 12.84 11.11 11.52
C LYS A 244 13.66 11.46 10.27
N LEU A 245 13.05 11.38 9.09
CA LEU A 245 13.73 11.72 7.83
C LEU A 245 14.07 13.21 7.72
N ILE A 246 13.17 14.10 8.14
CA ILE A 246 13.41 15.55 8.23
C ILE A 246 14.59 15.82 9.14
N ALA A 247 14.60 15.26 10.36
CA ALA A 247 15.68 15.45 11.32
C ALA A 247 17.04 15.02 10.75
N ALA A 248 17.07 13.91 10.00
CA ALA A 248 18.29 13.37 9.40
C ALA A 248 18.77 14.15 8.15
N SER A 249 17.86 14.70 7.34
CA SER A 249 18.18 15.11 5.95
C SER A 249 17.80 16.55 5.59
N GLN A 250 17.17 17.33 6.48
CA GLN A 250 16.72 18.70 6.14
C GLN A 250 17.84 19.67 5.72
N LYS A 251 19.09 19.43 6.15
CA LYS A 251 20.27 20.22 5.78
C LYS A 251 21.13 19.55 4.69
N ALA A 252 20.67 18.43 4.14
CA ALA A 252 21.40 17.72 3.10
C ALA A 252 21.42 18.52 1.80
N ALA A 253 22.50 18.35 1.02
CA ALA A 253 22.54 18.84 -0.34
C ALA A 253 21.55 18.06 -1.22
N PRO A 254 21.01 18.68 -2.29
CA PRO A 254 20.24 17.96 -3.30
C PRO A 254 20.96 16.72 -3.82
N ILE A 255 20.23 15.61 -3.84
CA ILE A 255 20.71 14.34 -4.36
C ILE A 255 20.62 14.37 -5.88
N THR A 256 21.77 14.24 -6.54
CA THR A 256 21.91 14.26 -8.01
C THR A 256 22.39 12.93 -8.58
N THR A 257 22.70 11.95 -7.73
CA THR A 257 23.21 10.63 -8.13
C THR A 257 22.23 9.51 -7.78
N PRO A 258 22.17 8.40 -8.54
CA PRO A 258 21.30 7.27 -8.25
C PRO A 258 21.47 6.69 -6.83
N LEU A 259 20.36 6.49 -6.12
CA LEU A 259 20.34 6.06 -4.71
C LEU A 259 20.35 4.54 -4.48
N TYR A 260 20.86 3.75 -5.42
CA TYR A 260 20.90 2.28 -5.28
C TYR A 260 21.64 1.83 -4.02
N ALA A 261 22.74 2.48 -3.65
CA ALA A 261 23.50 2.14 -2.44
C ALA A 261 22.72 2.44 -1.15
N THR A 262 22.08 3.61 -1.07
CA THR A 262 21.24 4.00 0.07
C THR A 262 20.06 3.05 0.25
N ILE A 263 19.38 2.71 -0.84
CA ILE A 263 18.28 1.73 -0.82
C ILE A 263 18.78 0.36 -0.36
N THR A 264 19.94 -0.08 -0.87
CA THR A 264 20.55 -1.37 -0.48
C THR A 264 20.86 -1.41 1.02
N ALA A 265 21.40 -0.33 1.58
CA ALA A 265 21.71 -0.25 3.01
C ALA A 265 20.44 -0.35 3.88
N GLN A 266 19.38 0.39 3.52
CA GLN A 266 18.10 0.34 4.23
C GLN A 266 17.45 -1.05 4.13
N LEU A 267 17.48 -1.67 2.94
CA LEU A 267 17.01 -3.05 2.75
C LEU A 267 17.82 -4.07 3.55
N THR A 268 19.14 -3.89 3.65
CA THR A 268 20.03 -4.78 4.42
C THR A 268 19.69 -4.75 5.91
N GLN A 269 19.38 -3.58 6.46
CA GLN A 269 18.91 -3.45 7.84
C GLN A 269 17.53 -4.07 8.04
N TYR A 270 16.61 -3.78 7.12
CA TYR A 270 15.24 -4.32 7.15
C TYR A 270 15.23 -5.85 7.10
N GLN A 271 15.97 -6.45 6.16
CA GLN A 271 15.99 -7.90 5.95
C GLN A 271 16.61 -8.66 7.14
N GLN A 272 17.49 -8.01 7.91
CA GLN A 272 18.05 -8.60 9.12
C GLN A 272 16.96 -8.80 10.18
N GLN A 273 16.21 -7.74 10.47
CA GLN A 273 15.10 -7.79 11.44
C GLN A 273 13.99 -8.75 10.97
N LEU A 274 13.70 -8.74 9.67
CA LEU A 274 12.75 -9.64 9.03
C LEU A 274 13.14 -11.11 9.26
N THR A 275 14.40 -11.46 8.96
CA THR A 275 14.93 -12.82 9.11
C THR A 275 14.88 -13.27 10.57
N GLU A 276 15.36 -12.45 11.50
CA GLU A 276 15.37 -12.78 12.92
C GLU A 276 13.98 -13.00 13.50
N ARG A 277 12.99 -12.19 13.08
CA ARG A 277 11.61 -12.33 13.54
C ARG A 277 10.96 -13.58 12.94
N PHE A 278 11.16 -13.84 11.65
CA PHE A 278 10.66 -15.04 11.01
C PHE A 278 11.20 -16.31 11.69
N MET A 279 12.51 -16.38 11.96
CA MET A 279 13.11 -17.54 12.61
C MET A 279 12.65 -17.78 14.05
N ARG A 280 12.16 -16.74 14.74
CA ARG A 280 11.55 -16.85 16.07
C ARG A 280 10.07 -17.21 16.04
N THR A 281 9.44 -17.18 14.86
CA THR A 281 8.03 -17.49 14.70
C THR A 281 7.85 -19.01 14.84
N PRO A 282 6.96 -19.48 15.73
CA PRO A 282 6.75 -20.90 15.90
C PRO A 282 6.08 -21.50 14.66
N TRP A 283 6.43 -22.76 14.37
CA TRP A 283 5.70 -23.56 13.39
C TRP A 283 4.38 -24.04 13.98
N LYS A 284 3.31 -23.89 13.21
CA LYS A 284 2.06 -24.63 13.40
C LYS A 284 2.28 -26.04 12.85
N PRO A 285 2.19 -27.08 13.69
CA PRO A 285 2.35 -28.44 13.21
C PRO A 285 1.17 -28.82 12.32
N GLN A 286 1.45 -29.13 11.06
CA GLN A 286 0.53 -29.84 10.17
C GLN A 286 1.15 -31.19 9.86
N ILE A 287 0.43 -32.29 10.05
CA ILE A 287 1.00 -33.64 9.90
C ILE A 287 0.52 -34.27 8.59
N ASN A 288 1.45 -34.81 7.82
CA ASN A 288 1.18 -35.64 6.65
C ASN A 288 1.96 -36.95 6.77
N ALA A 289 1.24 -38.08 6.88
CA ALA A 289 1.84 -39.42 6.91
C ALA A 289 3.02 -39.59 7.88
N GLY A 290 2.97 -38.97 9.06
CA GLY A 290 4.04 -39.06 10.07
C GLY A 290 5.16 -38.03 9.93
N VAL A 291 5.06 -37.08 9.00
CA VAL A 291 5.93 -35.90 8.92
C VAL A 291 5.17 -34.65 9.36
N SER A 292 5.79 -33.86 10.23
CA SER A 292 5.34 -32.53 10.59
C SER A 292 5.90 -31.51 9.60
N ILE A 293 4.99 -30.73 9.01
CA ILE A 293 5.25 -29.71 8.00
C ILE A 293 5.34 -28.35 8.71
N PRO A 294 6.38 -27.54 8.45
CA PRO A 294 6.59 -26.25 9.12
C PRO A 294 5.70 -25.15 8.54
N ILE A 295 4.42 -25.15 8.89
CA ILE A 295 3.51 -24.05 8.52
C ILE A 295 3.79 -22.87 9.47
N PRO A 296 4.13 -21.66 8.99
CA PRO A 296 4.37 -20.52 9.88
C PRO A 296 3.10 -20.08 10.62
N SER A 297 3.24 -19.46 11.80
CA SER A 297 2.10 -18.89 12.52
C SER A 297 1.47 -17.69 11.79
N ASP A 298 0.18 -17.44 12.05
CA ASP A 298 -0.57 -16.37 11.35
C ASP A 298 -0.18 -14.96 11.81
N ASP A 299 0.62 -14.86 12.89
CA ASP A 299 1.11 -13.60 13.43
C ASP A 299 2.02 -12.86 12.43
N PHE A 300 2.61 -13.62 11.50
CA PHE A 300 3.62 -13.14 10.58
C PHE A 300 3.23 -13.31 9.10
N LEU A 301 2.68 -14.47 8.71
CA LEU A 301 2.22 -14.74 7.35
C LEU A 301 0.72 -15.01 7.34
N ARG A 302 0.01 -14.53 6.33
CA ARG A 302 -1.37 -14.96 6.09
C ARG A 302 -1.36 -16.25 5.27
N CYS A 303 -1.85 -17.32 5.86
CA CYS A 303 -1.93 -18.64 5.24
C CYS A 303 -3.33 -18.92 4.68
N TRP A 304 -3.39 -19.48 3.48
CA TRP A 304 -4.62 -19.94 2.82
C TRP A 304 -4.47 -21.41 2.46
N GLY A 305 -5.32 -22.25 3.03
CA GLY A 305 -5.37 -23.68 2.71
C GLY A 305 -6.42 -23.99 1.64
N ARG A 306 -6.09 -24.88 0.71
CA ARG A 306 -7.03 -25.49 -0.24
C ARG A 306 -6.77 -26.99 -0.30
N ARG A 307 -7.83 -27.79 -0.34
CA ARG A 307 -7.73 -29.21 -0.68
C ARG A 307 -8.25 -29.36 -2.10
N GLU A 308 -7.37 -29.75 -3.01
CA GLU A 308 -7.73 -29.99 -4.40
C GLU A 308 -7.76 -31.50 -4.65
N GLN A 309 -8.87 -31.97 -5.24
CA GLN A 309 -8.98 -33.32 -5.77
C GLN A 309 -8.69 -33.24 -7.27
N MET A 310 -7.62 -33.88 -7.75
CA MET A 310 -7.41 -34.01 -9.19
C MET A 310 -8.44 -34.97 -9.81
N GLU A 311 -8.65 -34.85 -11.13
CA GLU A 311 -9.73 -35.49 -11.91
C GLU A 311 -9.94 -36.99 -11.64
N SER A 312 -8.88 -37.73 -11.30
CA SER A 312 -9.02 -39.04 -10.67
C SER A 312 -8.89 -38.87 -9.16
N LYS A 313 -9.94 -39.18 -8.38
CA LYS A 313 -9.95 -39.22 -6.90
C LYS A 313 -8.81 -40.03 -6.24
N ALA A 314 -7.91 -40.60 -7.05
CA ALA A 314 -6.77 -41.42 -6.71
C ALA A 314 -5.47 -40.65 -6.42
N PHE A 315 -5.34 -39.38 -6.86
CA PHE A 315 -4.24 -38.48 -6.47
C PHE A 315 -4.84 -37.25 -5.80
N GLN A 316 -4.54 -37.08 -4.53
CA GLN A 316 -5.07 -35.96 -3.74
C GLN A 316 -3.89 -35.13 -3.25
N PHE A 317 -4.07 -33.82 -3.25
CA PHE A 317 -3.13 -32.95 -2.56
C PHE A 317 -3.84 -31.84 -1.78
N ALA A 318 -3.24 -31.49 -0.65
CA ALA A 318 -3.62 -30.34 0.14
C ALA A 318 -2.52 -29.30 0.00
N ARG A 319 -2.89 -28.08 -0.36
CA ARG A 319 -1.95 -26.96 -0.55
C ARG A 319 -2.21 -25.86 0.48
N THR A 320 -1.15 -25.35 1.07
CA THR A 320 -1.18 -24.22 1.98
C THR A 320 -0.20 -23.15 1.48
N ASP A 321 -0.73 -21.99 1.10
CA ASP A 321 0.07 -20.83 0.66
C ASP A 321 0.09 -19.77 1.77
N CYS A 322 1.27 -19.50 2.32
CA CYS A 322 1.50 -18.47 3.32
C CYS A 322 2.31 -17.31 2.73
N ARG A 323 1.82 -16.08 2.87
CA ARG A 323 2.51 -14.89 2.36
C ARG A 323 2.47 -13.73 3.33
N MET A 324 3.54 -12.95 3.37
CA MET A 324 3.52 -11.64 4.01
C MET A 324 2.52 -10.71 3.32
N ASP A 325 1.85 -9.88 4.11
CA ASP A 325 0.90 -8.86 3.64
C ASP A 325 1.57 -7.57 3.14
N SER A 326 2.89 -7.45 3.32
CA SER A 326 3.66 -6.25 2.99
C SER A 326 4.97 -6.59 2.27
N SER A 327 5.42 -5.64 1.46
CA SER A 327 6.71 -5.65 0.76
C SER A 327 7.19 -4.21 0.56
N ILE A 328 8.48 -4.04 0.29
CA ILE A 328 9.13 -2.75 0.11
C ILE A 328 9.27 -2.44 -1.37
N PHE A 329 8.65 -1.35 -1.82
CA PHE A 329 8.82 -0.88 -3.19
C PHE A 329 10.16 -0.18 -3.36
N THR A 330 10.95 -0.60 -4.35
CA THR A 330 12.31 -0.08 -4.58
C THR A 330 12.44 0.78 -5.83
N GLY A 331 11.33 1.03 -6.55
CA GLY A 331 11.32 1.70 -7.86
C GLY A 331 11.33 0.72 -9.04
N GLU A 332 12.03 -0.40 -8.91
CA GLU A 332 12.15 -1.42 -9.98
C GLU A 332 11.46 -2.75 -9.63
N ALA A 333 11.38 -3.09 -8.34
CA ALA A 333 10.74 -4.30 -7.84
C ALA A 333 10.17 -4.10 -6.42
N ASN A 334 9.32 -5.02 -5.97
CA ASN A 334 8.96 -5.13 -4.56
C ASN A 334 9.85 -6.19 -3.90
N LEU A 335 10.60 -5.80 -2.87
CA LEU A 335 11.55 -6.66 -2.14
C LEU A 335 11.15 -6.78 -0.66
N GLY A 336 11.89 -7.55 0.13
CA GLY A 336 11.70 -7.61 1.58
C GLY A 336 10.46 -8.40 1.99
N SER A 337 10.15 -9.48 1.28
CA SER A 337 9.01 -10.36 1.56
C SER A 337 9.48 -11.81 1.72
N ILE A 338 8.78 -12.56 2.56
CA ILE A 338 8.90 -14.01 2.74
C ILE A 338 7.54 -14.64 2.40
N SER A 339 7.57 -15.78 1.72
CA SER A 339 6.40 -16.64 1.51
C SER A 339 6.78 -18.11 1.64
N THR A 340 5.82 -18.94 2.02
CA THR A 340 5.96 -20.39 2.00
C THR A 340 4.77 -21.03 1.29
N ILE A 341 5.03 -22.17 0.65
CA ILE A 341 4.02 -23.00 -0.01
C ILE A 341 4.27 -24.42 0.47
N HIS A 342 3.22 -25.12 0.85
CA HIS A 342 3.31 -26.50 1.30
C HIS A 342 2.27 -27.34 0.59
N GLU A 343 2.65 -28.50 0.08
CA GLU A 343 1.77 -29.44 -0.61
C GLU A 343 1.96 -30.83 0.00
N ALA A 344 0.88 -31.40 0.53
CA ALA A 344 0.84 -32.75 1.07
C ALA A 344 0.12 -33.66 0.09
N TYR A 345 0.77 -34.72 -0.36
CA TYR A 345 0.29 -35.62 -1.40
C TYR A 345 -0.11 -36.99 -0.83
N ASP A 346 -1.26 -37.50 -1.29
CA ASP A 346 -1.75 -38.87 -1.04
C ASP A 346 -2.11 -39.54 -2.37
N GLY A 347 -1.34 -40.57 -2.73
CA GLY A 347 -1.55 -41.44 -3.87
C GLY A 347 -1.84 -42.88 -3.50
N SER A 348 -2.35 -43.16 -2.30
CA SER A 348 -2.68 -44.51 -1.81
C SER A 348 -3.57 -45.32 -2.78
N LYS A 349 -4.35 -44.62 -3.61
CA LYS A 349 -5.26 -45.19 -4.62
C LYS A 349 -4.66 -45.30 -6.04
N LEU A 350 -3.43 -44.82 -6.26
CA LEU A 350 -2.72 -44.91 -7.55
C LEU A 350 -1.76 -46.10 -7.64
N GLY A 351 -1.24 -46.55 -6.49
CA GLY A 351 -0.10 -47.46 -6.40
C GLY A 351 1.24 -46.73 -6.50
N ALA A 352 2.28 -47.34 -5.92
CA ALA A 352 3.58 -46.71 -5.67
C ALA A 352 4.24 -46.11 -6.93
N THR A 353 4.35 -46.88 -8.02
CA THR A 353 5.03 -46.45 -9.25
C THR A 353 4.37 -45.23 -9.89
N ARG A 354 3.03 -45.24 -9.98
CA ARG A 354 2.27 -44.13 -10.57
C ARG A 354 2.29 -42.89 -9.67
N PHE A 355 2.27 -43.10 -8.35
CA PHE A 355 2.45 -42.02 -7.39
C PHE A 355 3.83 -41.37 -7.56
N MET A 356 4.90 -42.16 -7.59
CA MET A 356 6.26 -41.63 -7.72
C MET A 356 6.47 -40.86 -9.03
N ASP A 357 6.00 -41.37 -10.17
CA ASP A 357 6.05 -40.64 -11.45
C ASP A 357 5.34 -39.28 -11.37
N ARG A 358 4.17 -39.22 -10.74
CA ARG A 358 3.40 -37.97 -10.58
C ARG A 358 4.06 -37.01 -9.59
N TYR A 359 4.50 -37.52 -8.44
CA TYR A 359 5.13 -36.74 -7.39
C TYR A 359 6.48 -36.14 -7.83
N SER A 360 7.32 -36.91 -8.53
CA SER A 360 8.57 -36.40 -9.11
C SER A 360 8.32 -35.30 -10.15
N LYS A 361 7.29 -35.43 -10.99
CA LYS A 361 6.91 -34.37 -11.94
C LYS A 361 6.44 -33.09 -11.26
N SER A 362 5.75 -33.18 -10.12
CA SER A 362 5.40 -32.01 -9.33
C SER A 362 6.66 -31.25 -8.86
N PHE A 363 7.73 -31.97 -8.50
CA PHE A 363 9.01 -31.38 -8.13
C PHE A 363 9.77 -30.76 -9.32
N GLU A 364 9.76 -31.41 -10.48
CA GLU A 364 10.49 -30.94 -11.68
C GLU A 364 9.86 -29.72 -12.35
N ASN A 365 8.53 -29.60 -12.32
CA ASN A 365 7.80 -28.51 -12.96
C ASN A 365 7.90 -27.17 -12.22
N GLU A 366 8.67 -27.14 -11.14
CA GLU A 366 8.75 -26.01 -10.25
C GLU A 366 9.61 -24.88 -10.81
N GLN A 367 8.98 -23.71 -11.03
CA GLN A 367 9.67 -22.55 -11.58
C GLN A 367 10.23 -21.66 -10.47
N PHE A 368 11.53 -21.37 -10.54
CA PHE A 368 12.21 -20.44 -9.63
C PHE A 368 12.25 -19.03 -10.21
N PHE A 369 11.94 -18.03 -9.38
CA PHE A 369 12.16 -16.60 -9.64
C PHE A 369 11.54 -16.02 -10.91
N THR A 370 10.24 -16.26 -11.13
CA THR A 370 9.51 -15.59 -12.22
C THR A 370 9.41 -14.08 -11.96
N GLY A 371 9.73 -13.26 -12.98
CA GLY A 371 9.49 -11.80 -12.95
C GLY A 371 10.50 -10.93 -12.20
N ILE A 372 11.59 -11.47 -11.64
CA ILE A 372 12.59 -10.68 -10.91
C ILE A 372 13.60 -10.11 -11.92
N ARG A 373 13.49 -8.82 -12.27
CA ARG A 373 14.42 -8.16 -13.20
C ARG A 373 14.74 -6.73 -12.73
N PRO A 374 16.02 -6.30 -12.77
CA PRO A 374 17.20 -7.01 -13.30
C PRO A 374 17.99 -7.81 -12.23
N SER A 375 18.03 -9.14 -12.36
CA SER A 375 18.86 -10.05 -11.55
C SER A 375 19.74 -10.98 -12.41
N THR A 376 20.63 -11.75 -11.79
CA THR A 376 21.42 -12.80 -12.47
C THR A 376 20.57 -14.02 -12.80
N LYS A 377 21.07 -14.89 -13.69
CA LYS A 377 20.50 -16.23 -13.81
C LYS A 377 20.54 -16.93 -12.43
N PRO A 378 19.51 -17.71 -12.07
CA PRO A 378 19.54 -18.47 -10.83
C PRO A 378 20.70 -19.46 -10.81
N LEU A 379 21.36 -19.57 -9.66
CA LEU A 379 22.31 -20.64 -9.35
C LEU A 379 21.64 -21.56 -8.34
N CYS A 380 21.54 -22.85 -8.66
CA CYS A 380 20.88 -23.84 -7.82
C CYS A 380 21.84 -24.94 -7.40
N SER A 381 21.68 -25.42 -6.17
CA SER A 381 22.36 -26.60 -5.64
C SER A 381 21.32 -27.56 -5.09
N GLN A 382 21.49 -28.85 -5.38
CA GLN A 382 20.67 -29.92 -4.83
C GLN A 382 21.45 -30.67 -3.77
N GLN A 383 20.77 -31.09 -2.70
CA GLN A 383 21.35 -31.91 -1.64
C GLN A 383 20.30 -32.84 -1.03
N SER A 384 20.69 -34.09 -0.78
CA SER A 384 19.95 -35.01 0.08
C SER A 384 20.22 -34.69 1.56
N ILE A 385 19.16 -34.49 2.33
CA ILE A 385 19.23 -34.21 3.77
C ILE A 385 18.75 -35.45 4.53
N GLN A 386 19.59 -35.93 5.45
CA GLN A 386 19.27 -37.04 6.33
C GLN A 386 19.76 -36.72 7.75
N ASN A 387 18.83 -36.54 8.68
CA ASN A 387 19.08 -36.27 10.09
C ASN A 387 18.14 -37.15 10.95
N PRO A 388 18.60 -37.70 12.09
CA PRO A 388 17.75 -38.51 12.97
C PRO A 388 16.38 -37.92 13.36
N LYS A 389 16.24 -36.58 13.36
CA LYS A 389 15.00 -35.89 13.76
C LYS A 389 14.08 -35.49 12.60
N SER A 390 14.54 -35.63 11.35
CA SER A 390 13.80 -35.25 10.14
C SER A 390 13.52 -36.48 9.26
N PRO A 391 12.49 -36.43 8.40
CA PRO A 391 12.41 -37.40 7.30
C PRO A 391 13.66 -37.33 6.41
N ARG A 392 13.86 -38.34 5.56
CA ARG A 392 14.78 -38.22 4.43
C ARG A 392 14.19 -37.23 3.44
N MET A 393 14.99 -36.27 3.00
CA MET A 393 14.52 -35.19 2.14
C MET A 393 15.50 -34.91 1.00
N GLU A 394 14.98 -34.46 -0.13
CA GLU A 394 15.76 -33.81 -1.19
C GLU A 394 15.47 -32.31 -1.13
N ALA A 395 16.52 -31.50 -1.11
CA ALA A 395 16.41 -30.05 -1.10
C ALA A 395 17.10 -29.44 -2.32
N VAL A 396 16.45 -28.48 -2.96
CA VAL A 396 17.03 -27.64 -4.01
C VAL A 396 17.00 -26.20 -3.52
N LEU A 397 18.19 -25.62 -3.33
CA LEU A 397 18.37 -24.22 -2.96
C LEU A 397 18.83 -23.43 -4.18
N CYS A 398 18.04 -22.45 -4.58
CA CYS A 398 18.37 -21.53 -5.66
C CYS A 398 18.56 -20.11 -5.12
N LEU A 399 19.54 -19.39 -5.67
CA LEU A 399 19.77 -17.96 -5.42
C LEU A 399 19.88 -17.19 -6.74
N SER A 400 19.38 -15.94 -6.75
CA SER A 400 19.55 -14.99 -7.84
C SER A 400 19.97 -13.64 -7.28
N ALA A 401 21.10 -13.09 -7.73
CA ALA A 401 21.66 -11.84 -7.23
C ALA A 401 21.05 -10.62 -7.93
N TYR A 402 20.75 -9.57 -7.18
CA TYR A 402 20.28 -8.31 -7.76
C TYR A 402 21.44 -7.53 -8.39
N LYS A 403 21.29 -7.11 -9.65
CA LYS A 403 22.36 -6.37 -10.35
C LYS A 403 22.58 -4.97 -9.80
N ARG A 404 21.49 -4.32 -9.36
CA ARG A 404 21.48 -2.93 -8.87
C ARG A 404 21.61 -2.83 -7.34
N PHE A 405 21.11 -3.83 -6.61
CA PHE A 405 21.18 -3.89 -5.15
C PHE A 405 22.24 -4.91 -4.71
N LYS A 406 23.51 -4.49 -4.73
CA LYS A 406 24.66 -5.37 -4.51
C LYS A 406 24.59 -6.05 -3.13
N GLY A 407 24.89 -7.35 -3.08
CA GLY A 407 24.86 -8.13 -1.83
C GLY A 407 23.48 -8.61 -1.41
N LEU A 408 22.42 -8.24 -2.16
CA LEU A 408 21.08 -8.77 -1.95
C LEU A 408 20.73 -9.83 -2.99
N TYR A 409 19.91 -10.78 -2.56
CA TYR A 409 19.51 -11.96 -3.33
C TYR A 409 18.01 -12.21 -3.20
N SER A 410 17.46 -12.85 -4.24
CA SER A 410 16.29 -13.70 -4.06
C SER A 410 16.75 -15.11 -3.76
N VAL A 411 16.10 -15.75 -2.80
CA VAL A 411 16.34 -17.13 -2.42
C VAL A 411 15.04 -17.91 -2.52
N SER A 412 15.16 -19.16 -2.97
CA SER A 412 14.09 -20.13 -2.95
C SER A 412 14.67 -21.48 -2.57
N ILE A 413 14.11 -22.09 -1.53
CA ILE A 413 14.40 -23.48 -1.18
C ILE A 413 13.16 -24.31 -1.46
N LEU A 414 13.34 -25.41 -2.18
CA LEU A 414 12.34 -26.45 -2.40
C LEU A 414 12.77 -27.69 -1.64
N VAL A 415 11.90 -28.27 -0.82
CA VAL A 415 12.14 -29.46 0.00
C VAL A 415 11.09 -30.50 -0.36
N ALA A 416 11.52 -31.69 -0.75
CA ALA A 416 10.66 -32.84 -0.98
C ALA A 416 10.98 -33.93 0.03
N THR A 417 9.95 -34.45 0.69
CA THR A 417 10.03 -35.55 1.65
C THR A 417 9.22 -36.74 1.14
N GLN A 418 9.73 -37.94 1.40
CA GLN A 418 9.01 -39.17 1.08
C GLN A 418 8.76 -39.97 2.35
N GLU A 419 7.51 -39.95 2.83
CA GLU A 419 7.10 -40.61 4.08
C GLU A 419 6.72 -42.08 3.88
N GLY A 420 6.50 -42.49 2.63
CA GLY A 420 6.10 -43.85 2.29
C GLY A 420 6.18 -44.13 0.78
N GLN A 421 5.57 -45.23 0.35
CA GLN A 421 5.53 -45.58 -1.08
C GLN A 421 4.51 -44.76 -1.89
N THR A 422 3.54 -44.14 -1.21
CA THR A 422 2.40 -43.45 -1.84
C THR A 422 2.06 -42.10 -1.20
N THR A 423 2.94 -41.56 -0.37
CA THR A 423 2.77 -40.29 0.32
C THR A 423 4.05 -39.47 0.21
N GLY A 424 3.89 -38.16 0.05
CA GLY A 424 4.99 -37.23 -0.14
C GLY A 424 4.58 -35.84 0.35
N THR A 425 5.55 -35.04 0.78
CA THR A 425 5.34 -33.62 1.06
C THR A 425 6.30 -32.78 0.25
N LEU A 426 5.81 -31.68 -0.31
CA LEU A 426 6.61 -30.64 -0.94
C LEU A 426 6.48 -29.35 -0.13
N GLY A 427 7.60 -28.69 0.14
CA GLY A 427 7.65 -27.39 0.78
C GLY A 427 8.51 -26.44 -0.01
N ARG A 428 8.07 -25.20 -0.14
CA ARG A 428 8.87 -24.12 -0.69
C ARG A 428 8.89 -22.93 0.26
N LEU A 429 10.05 -22.34 0.44
CA LEU A 429 10.18 -20.99 0.99
C LEU A 429 10.81 -20.08 -0.06
N ASN A 430 10.26 -18.87 -0.21
CA ASN A 430 10.85 -17.80 -1.00
C ASN A 430 11.13 -16.59 -0.12
N ALA A 431 12.26 -15.93 -0.35
CA ALA A 431 12.53 -14.61 0.22
C ALA A 431 13.23 -13.68 -0.79
N THR A 432 12.94 -12.39 -0.72
CA THR A 432 13.46 -11.37 -1.65
C THR A 432 14.21 -10.26 -0.92
N GLY A 433 15.32 -9.81 -1.49
CA GLY A 433 16.09 -8.68 -0.94
C GLY A 433 16.85 -9.04 0.34
N VAL A 434 17.27 -10.30 0.49
CA VAL A 434 18.00 -10.80 1.66
C VAL A 434 19.51 -10.88 1.37
N SER A 435 20.34 -10.78 2.41
CA SER A 435 21.77 -11.04 2.27
C SER A 435 22.03 -12.52 1.98
N PHE A 436 23.22 -12.85 1.48
CA PHE A 436 23.62 -14.25 1.26
C PHE A 436 23.55 -15.06 2.57
N GLU A 437 24.05 -14.50 3.67
CA GLU A 437 24.01 -15.15 4.99
C GLU A 437 22.58 -15.43 5.46
N ASN A 438 21.69 -14.45 5.36
CA ASN A 438 20.30 -14.63 5.78
C ASN A 438 19.52 -15.53 4.82
N ALA A 439 19.86 -15.55 3.53
CA ALA A 439 19.31 -16.53 2.60
C ALA A 439 19.61 -17.98 3.06
N LEU A 440 20.86 -18.24 3.49
CA LEU A 440 21.24 -19.55 4.03
C LEU A 440 20.54 -19.85 5.36
N LYS A 441 20.46 -18.89 6.28
CA LYS A 441 19.75 -19.06 7.56
C LYS A 441 18.27 -19.39 7.36
N LEU A 442 17.59 -18.67 6.48
CA LEU A 442 16.18 -18.93 6.16
C LEU A 442 15.98 -20.30 5.52
N ALA A 443 16.85 -20.67 4.59
CA ALA A 443 16.81 -21.98 3.94
C ALA A 443 17.00 -23.12 4.95
N GLN A 444 18.02 -23.01 5.81
CA GLN A 444 18.31 -23.99 6.86
C GLN A 444 17.15 -24.08 7.86
N HIS A 445 16.67 -22.94 8.37
CA HIS A 445 15.57 -22.89 9.33
C HIS A 445 14.28 -23.54 8.78
N PHE A 446 13.98 -23.32 7.50
CA PHE A 446 12.83 -23.94 6.84
C PHE A 446 12.99 -25.45 6.67
N ALA A 447 14.16 -25.92 6.24
CA ALA A 447 14.44 -27.35 6.12
C ALA A 447 14.38 -28.07 7.48
N ASP A 448 14.96 -27.46 8.52
CA ASP A 448 14.94 -28.00 9.89
C ASP A 448 13.53 -28.04 10.50
N GLY A 449 12.60 -27.27 9.97
CA GLY A 449 11.20 -27.28 10.37
C GLY A 449 10.46 -28.58 10.02
N PHE A 450 10.95 -29.34 9.03
CA PHE A 450 10.40 -30.66 8.69
C PHE A 450 10.90 -31.70 9.70
N THR A 451 9.99 -32.24 10.49
CA THR A 451 10.34 -33.19 11.57
C THR A 451 9.50 -34.46 11.50
N LEU A 452 10.00 -35.56 12.06
CA LEU A 452 9.19 -36.76 12.25
C LEU A 452 8.14 -36.50 13.35
N ALA A 453 6.88 -36.79 13.07
CA ALA A 453 5.80 -36.65 14.02
C ALA A 453 5.92 -37.71 15.13
N ALA A 454 5.48 -37.36 16.35
CA ALA A 454 5.43 -38.31 17.46
C ALA A 454 4.52 -39.52 17.14
N PRO A 455 4.83 -40.72 17.64
CA PRO A 455 3.98 -41.89 17.45
C PRO A 455 2.53 -41.63 17.89
N GLY A 456 1.56 -41.87 17.00
CA GLY A 456 0.13 -41.68 17.29
C GLY A 456 -0.41 -40.25 17.09
N ALA A 457 0.41 -39.31 16.62
CA ALA A 457 -0.08 -37.98 16.26
C ALA A 457 -1.05 -38.07 15.07
N LYS A 458 -2.25 -37.50 15.23
CA LYS A 458 -3.29 -37.51 14.20
C LYS A 458 -3.01 -36.43 13.13
N PRO A 459 -3.30 -36.72 11.84
CA PRO A 459 -3.16 -35.78 10.73
C PRO A 459 -4.12 -34.59 10.81
#